data_AF-A0A836APG5-F1
#
_entry.id   AF-A0A836APG5-F1
#
_cell.length_a   1.000
_cell.length_b   1.000
_cell.length_c   1.000
_cell.angle_alpha   90.00
_cell.angle_beta   90.00
_cell.angle_gamma   90.00
#
_symmetry.space_group_name_H-M   'P 1'
#
loop_
_entity.id
_entity.type
_entity.pdbx_description
1 polymer ?
#
loop_
_entity_poly.entity_id
_entity_poly.type
_entity_poly.pdbx_seq_one_letter_code
_entity_poly.pdbx_strand_id
1 'polypeptide(L)'
;MAGRPVPPGHQEEEAKDHGLKLSAARPLGHLPSIDETRSAGLGPASRRGSVLGPVLSFSRRNSLAGPSAGPGGRRPSLGPVPPLGSRVSFSGLPLAPARRMAPSYRTEPAPGERWEAARAQQALEAALAEGLRDACYSGAEAGRLAQELCELVRMRLRELSPPRYKLVCSVVLGQRVGQGVRVVSRALWDAARDGLASAAVTNASLFAVATVHGLYCE
;
A
#
# COMPACT_ATOMS: atom_id res chain seq x y z
N MET A 1 57.55 -38.44 -11.62
CA MET A 1 57.03 -39.45 -12.56
C MET A 1 55.95 -40.22 -11.83
N ALA A 2 54.69 -40.04 -12.25
CA ALA A 2 53.50 -40.41 -11.49
C ALA A 2 53.30 -41.93 -11.38
N GLY A 3 53.09 -42.43 -10.15
CA GLY A 3 52.64 -43.78 -9.87
C GLY A 3 51.12 -43.80 -9.67
N ARG A 4 50.43 -44.64 -10.44
CA ARG A 4 49.02 -45.02 -10.21
C ARG A 4 48.96 -46.14 -9.17
N PRO A 5 48.02 -46.10 -8.21
CA PRO A 5 47.56 -47.29 -7.50
C PRO A 5 46.15 -47.73 -7.92
N VAL A 6 45.98 -49.05 -7.89
CA VAL A 6 44.74 -49.86 -8.02
C VAL A 6 44.00 -49.89 -6.67
N PRO A 7 42.66 -50.03 -6.59
CA PRO A 7 41.93 -50.11 -5.32
C PRO A 7 41.71 -51.56 -4.86
N PRO A 8 41.58 -51.77 -3.54
CA PRO A 8 40.54 -52.65 -2.98
C PRO A 8 39.84 -51.90 -1.83
N GLY A 9 38.68 -52.26 -1.30
CA GLY A 9 37.82 -53.42 -1.39
C GLY A 9 36.70 -53.19 -0.37
N HIS A 10 35.54 -53.76 -0.63
CA HIS A 10 34.33 -53.68 0.18
C HIS A 10 34.55 -54.14 1.63
N GLN A 11 33.96 -53.41 2.59
CA GLN A 11 33.62 -53.93 3.90
C GLN A 11 32.13 -53.64 4.15
N GLU A 12 31.36 -54.72 4.24
CA GLU A 12 30.05 -54.78 4.88
C GLU A 12 30.25 -54.86 6.39
N GLU A 13 29.49 -54.08 7.17
CA GLU A 13 29.18 -54.46 8.54
C GLU A 13 27.76 -54.00 8.88
N GLU A 14 26.91 -55.00 9.06
CA GLU A 14 25.54 -54.94 9.56
C GLU A 14 25.57 -55.02 11.09
N ALA A 15 24.81 -54.17 11.78
CA ALA A 15 23.83 -54.58 12.80
C ALA A 15 23.43 -53.44 13.76
N LYS A 16 22.11 -53.30 13.95
CA LYS A 16 21.39 -53.58 15.21
C LYS A 16 20.37 -52.51 15.62
N ASP A 17 19.15 -52.81 15.22
CA ASP A 17 17.88 -52.23 15.67
C ASP A 17 17.71 -52.32 17.20
N HIS A 18 17.27 -51.22 17.81
CA HIS A 18 16.74 -51.16 19.18
C HIS A 18 15.54 -50.20 19.18
N GLY A 19 14.34 -50.76 19.10
CA GLY A 19 13.11 -50.02 19.36
C GLY A 19 12.99 -49.64 20.85
N LEU A 20 12.30 -48.52 21.12
CA LEU A 20 11.18 -48.42 22.08
C LEU A 20 10.51 -47.01 22.04
N LYS A 21 9.23 -47.03 21.64
CA LYS A 21 8.05 -46.23 22.09
C LYS A 21 8.16 -44.72 22.33
N LEU A 22 7.39 -43.94 21.57
CA LEU A 22 6.65 -42.76 22.07
C LEU A 22 5.25 -42.64 21.43
N SER A 23 4.32 -42.15 22.26
CA SER A 23 2.86 -42.20 22.18
C SER A 23 2.20 -41.13 21.28
N ALA A 24 0.95 -41.41 20.91
CA ALA A 24 0.05 -40.55 20.15
C ALA A 24 -0.28 -39.20 20.82
N ALA A 25 -0.27 -38.12 20.04
CA ALA A 25 -0.93 -36.86 20.35
C ALA A 25 -1.44 -36.15 19.07
N ARG A 26 -2.68 -35.65 19.17
CA ARG A 26 -3.62 -35.05 18.19
C ARG A 26 -3.07 -34.04 17.17
N PRO A 27 -3.65 -33.95 15.95
CA PRO A 27 -3.53 -32.76 15.11
C PRO A 27 -4.61 -31.72 15.47
N LEU A 28 -4.25 -30.44 15.49
CA LEU A 28 -5.14 -29.31 15.76
C LEU A 28 -4.97 -28.26 14.64
N GLY A 29 -6.08 -27.90 13.97
CA GLY A 29 -6.16 -26.66 13.19
C GLY A 29 -6.76 -26.74 11.78
N HIS A 30 -7.84 -27.49 11.55
CA HIS A 30 -8.65 -27.39 10.33
C HIS A 30 -9.66 -26.23 10.47
N LEU A 31 -9.53 -25.17 9.67
CA LEU A 31 -10.49 -24.05 9.63
C LEU A 31 -11.69 -24.41 8.73
N PRO A 32 -12.94 -24.16 9.14
CA PRO A 32 -14.10 -24.45 8.31
C PRO A 32 -14.34 -23.37 7.23
N SER A 33 -14.78 -23.85 6.07
CA SER A 33 -15.14 -23.10 4.87
C SER A 33 -16.49 -22.40 5.01
N ILE A 34 -16.60 -21.21 4.41
CA ILE A 34 -17.81 -20.39 4.36
C ILE A 34 -18.63 -20.85 3.16
N ASP A 35 -19.42 -21.90 3.32
CA ASP A 35 -20.62 -22.10 2.53
C ASP A 35 -21.54 -23.09 3.25
N GLU A 36 -22.57 -22.59 3.93
CA GLU A 36 -23.87 -23.29 4.02
C GLU A 36 -24.92 -22.39 4.66
N THR A 37 -25.91 -22.04 3.83
CA THR A 37 -27.12 -21.31 4.18
C THR A 37 -28.26 -22.22 4.63
N ARG A 38 -29.04 -21.73 5.62
CA ARG A 38 -30.48 -22.00 5.94
C ARG A 38 -30.78 -23.37 6.60
N SER A 39 -31.78 -23.56 7.48
CA SER A 39 -32.80 -22.74 8.17
C SER A 39 -33.49 -23.63 9.22
N ALA A 40 -34.04 -23.01 10.29
CA ALA A 40 -35.33 -23.28 10.96
C ALA A 40 -35.26 -23.43 12.49
N GLY A 41 -36.12 -22.66 13.18
CA GLY A 41 -36.44 -22.81 14.60
C GLY A 41 -37.13 -21.60 15.24
N LEU A 42 -38.47 -21.62 15.29
CA LEU A 42 -39.32 -20.66 16.01
C LEU A 42 -39.24 -20.85 17.54
N GLY A 43 -39.29 -19.76 18.32
CA GLY A 43 -39.66 -19.79 19.75
C GLY A 43 -39.35 -18.49 20.51
N PRO A 44 -40.19 -18.04 21.46
CA PRO A 44 -40.49 -16.62 21.65
C PRO A 44 -39.71 -15.97 22.80
N ALA A 45 -39.45 -14.66 22.72
CA ALA A 45 -39.06 -13.86 23.88
C ALA A 45 -39.58 -12.42 23.82
N SER A 46 -40.62 -12.20 24.61
CA SER A 46 -40.82 -11.07 25.54
C SER A 46 -40.56 -9.64 25.07
N ARG A 47 -41.67 -8.90 24.94
CA ARG A 47 -41.73 -7.43 24.97
C ARG A 47 -41.23 -6.90 26.31
N ARG A 48 -40.27 -5.97 26.29
CA ARG A 48 -40.19 -4.84 27.25
C ARG A 48 -39.50 -3.67 26.57
N GLY A 49 -40.15 -2.51 26.59
CA GLY A 49 -39.84 -1.36 25.74
C GLY A 49 -38.77 -0.40 26.27
N SER A 50 -38.29 0.39 25.30
CA SER A 50 -37.95 1.82 25.32
C SER A 50 -36.92 2.38 26.30
N VAL A 51 -35.81 2.89 25.76
CA VAL A 51 -35.41 4.30 25.89
C VAL A 51 -34.85 4.79 24.55
N LEU A 52 -35.40 5.92 24.07
CA LEU A 52 -35.03 6.63 22.85
C LEU A 52 -33.70 7.39 23.06
N GLY A 53 -32.75 7.24 22.12
CA GLY A 53 -31.58 8.12 21.98
C GLY A 53 -31.46 8.55 20.52
N PRO A 54 -31.27 9.84 20.19
CA PRO A 54 -31.37 10.30 18.81
C PRO A 54 -30.19 9.84 17.97
N VAL A 55 -30.52 9.21 16.85
CA VAL A 55 -29.64 8.95 15.71
C VAL A 55 -29.17 10.29 15.16
N LEU A 56 -27.88 10.60 15.23
CA LEU A 56 -27.29 11.71 14.48
C LEU A 56 -27.24 11.31 13.00
N SER A 57 -28.35 11.56 12.31
CA SER A 57 -28.44 11.53 10.85
C SER A 57 -27.58 12.66 10.28
N PHE A 58 -26.44 12.31 9.69
CA PHE A 58 -25.64 13.24 8.88
C PHE A 58 -26.39 13.57 7.59
N SER A 59 -27.25 14.59 7.66
CA SER A 59 -27.93 15.16 6.50
C SER A 59 -26.91 15.94 5.65
N ARG A 60 -26.71 15.51 4.39
CA ARG A 60 -26.08 16.33 3.34
C ARG A 60 -26.95 17.55 3.09
N ARG A 61 -26.68 18.67 3.78
CA ARG A 61 -27.30 19.95 3.46
C ARG A 61 -26.51 20.64 2.34
N ASN A 62 -27.07 20.55 1.14
CA ASN A 62 -26.77 21.46 0.04
C ASN A 62 -27.16 22.87 0.49
N SER A 63 -26.21 23.81 0.48
CA SER A 63 -26.44 25.18 0.94
C SER A 63 -27.19 25.96 -0.13
N LEU A 64 -28.52 26.02 -0.04
CA LEU A 64 -29.32 27.03 -0.73
C LEU A 64 -29.37 28.30 0.14
N ALA A 65 -28.97 29.41 -0.46
CA ALA A 65 -29.04 30.74 0.13
C ALA A 65 -30.51 31.12 0.40
N GLY A 66 -30.79 31.61 1.62
CA GLY A 66 -32.04 32.28 1.98
C GLY A 66 -31.72 33.68 2.51
N PRO A 67 -32.57 34.68 2.27
CA PRO A 67 -32.27 36.06 2.65
C PRO A 67 -32.63 36.29 4.11
N SER A 68 -31.69 36.82 4.89
CA SER A 68 -32.04 37.55 6.11
C SER A 68 -31.02 38.66 6.37
N ALA A 69 -31.55 39.89 6.33
CA ALA A 69 -30.88 41.08 6.78
C ALA A 69 -30.88 41.08 8.32
N GLY A 70 -29.70 41.16 8.91
CA GLY A 70 -29.48 41.34 10.35
C GLY A 70 -28.04 41.79 10.60
N PRO A 71 -27.79 42.76 11.49
CA PRO A 71 -26.47 43.31 11.72
C PRO A 71 -25.73 42.41 12.73
N GLY A 72 -24.96 41.46 12.22
CA GLY A 72 -24.16 40.54 13.03
C GLY A 72 -23.13 39.85 12.15
N GLY A 73 -21.86 40.19 12.37
CA GLY A 73 -20.76 39.98 11.43
C GLY A 73 -20.61 38.55 10.93
N ARG A 74 -20.75 38.37 9.61
CA ARG A 74 -20.05 37.31 8.89
C ARG A 74 -18.79 37.93 8.32
N ARG A 75 -17.63 37.48 8.81
CA ARG A 75 -16.34 37.73 8.16
C ARG A 75 -16.44 37.16 6.74
N PRO A 76 -16.44 37.96 5.66
CA PRO A 76 -16.39 37.40 4.34
C PRO A 76 -15.04 36.69 4.23
N SER A 77 -15.03 35.42 3.80
CA SER A 77 -13.80 34.79 3.32
C SER A 77 -13.43 35.48 2.01
N LEU A 78 -12.86 36.68 2.10
CA LEU A 78 -12.09 37.32 1.05
C LEU A 78 -10.76 36.57 0.91
N GLY A 79 -10.85 35.28 0.61
CA GLY A 79 -9.75 34.54 0.00
C GLY A 79 -9.86 34.72 -1.51
N PRO A 80 -8.75 34.83 -2.25
CA PRO A 80 -8.79 34.86 -3.71
C PRO A 80 -9.64 33.68 -4.22
N VAL A 81 -10.66 33.98 -5.03
CA VAL A 81 -11.39 32.93 -5.72
C VAL A 81 -10.36 32.17 -6.57
N PRO A 82 -10.16 30.86 -6.34
CA PRO A 82 -9.19 30.13 -7.13
C PRO A 82 -9.59 30.24 -8.62
N PRO A 83 -8.63 30.45 -9.54
CA PRO A 83 -8.93 30.52 -10.96
C PRO A 83 -9.67 29.26 -11.40
N LEU A 84 -10.58 29.41 -12.37
CA LEU A 84 -11.42 28.33 -12.88
C LEU A 84 -10.58 27.09 -13.23
N GLY A 85 -10.63 26.07 -12.36
CA GLY A 85 -9.84 24.83 -12.50
C GLY A 85 -8.87 24.51 -11.35
N SER A 86 -8.58 25.47 -10.47
CA SER A 86 -7.73 25.23 -9.29
C SER A 86 -8.53 24.55 -8.18
N ARG A 87 -8.11 23.34 -7.80
CA ARG A 87 -8.67 22.63 -6.64
C ARG A 87 -7.79 22.92 -5.44
N VAL A 88 -8.41 23.27 -4.33
CA VAL A 88 -7.75 23.36 -3.03
C VAL A 88 -8.14 22.16 -2.19
N SER A 89 -7.18 21.58 -1.48
CA SER A 89 -7.43 20.50 -0.51
C SER A 89 -8.26 21.01 0.68
N PHE A 90 -8.72 20.10 1.54
CA PHE A 90 -9.32 20.46 2.83
C PHE A 90 -8.40 21.32 3.71
N SER A 91 -7.07 21.21 3.52
CA SER A 91 -6.07 22.05 4.20
C SER A 91 -5.76 23.37 3.49
N GLY A 92 -6.47 23.71 2.41
CA GLY A 92 -6.27 24.96 1.66
C GLY A 92 -5.05 24.97 0.73
N LEU A 93 -4.39 23.82 0.53
CA LEU A 93 -3.23 23.72 -0.34
C LEU A 93 -3.67 23.51 -1.80
N PRO A 94 -3.02 24.16 -2.78
CA PRO A 94 -3.31 23.94 -4.19
C PRO A 94 -3.01 22.49 -4.56
N LEU A 95 -4.02 21.77 -5.00
CA LEU A 95 -3.88 20.44 -5.56
C LEU A 95 -3.35 20.57 -6.99
N ALA A 96 -2.26 19.84 -7.28
CA ALA A 96 -1.76 19.74 -8.63
C ALA A 96 -2.89 19.34 -9.59
N PRO A 97 -2.89 19.84 -10.84
CA PRO A 97 -3.89 19.44 -11.82
C PRO A 97 -3.82 17.92 -11.97
N ALA A 98 -4.87 17.25 -11.50
CA ALA A 98 -5.04 15.82 -11.74
C ALA A 98 -5.23 15.65 -13.24
N ARG A 99 -4.54 14.67 -13.85
CA ARG A 99 -4.89 14.19 -15.21
C ARG A 99 -6.29 13.60 -15.11
N ARG A 100 -7.32 14.44 -15.19
CA ARG A 100 -8.70 14.03 -15.08
C ARG A 100 -9.13 13.59 -16.47
N MET A 101 -8.91 12.31 -16.75
CA MET A 101 -9.42 11.71 -17.96
C MET A 101 -10.95 11.75 -17.93
N ALA A 102 -11.56 12.10 -19.06
CA ALA A 102 -13.02 12.04 -19.18
C ALA A 102 -13.51 10.59 -18.98
N PRO A 103 -14.69 10.38 -18.39
CA PRO A 103 -15.29 9.05 -18.31
C PRO A 103 -15.44 8.51 -19.73
N SER A 104 -14.80 7.38 -20.02
CA SER A 104 -14.88 6.75 -21.35
C SER A 104 -15.36 5.30 -21.29
N TYR A 105 -15.83 4.84 -20.11
CA TYR A 105 -16.27 3.46 -19.85
C TYR A 105 -15.26 2.39 -20.29
N ARG A 106 -13.96 2.67 -20.18
CA ARG A 106 -12.89 1.78 -20.66
C ARG A 106 -12.42 0.88 -19.54
N THR A 107 -12.85 -0.38 -19.56
CA THR A 107 -12.47 -1.37 -18.56
C THR A 107 -11.04 -1.89 -18.72
N GLU A 108 -10.43 -1.71 -19.89
CA GLU A 108 -9.10 -2.22 -20.22
C GLU A 108 -8.13 -1.12 -20.71
N PRO A 109 -6.84 -1.20 -20.36
CA PRO A 109 -5.80 -0.34 -20.91
C PRO A 109 -5.72 -0.45 -22.45
N ALA A 110 -5.35 0.64 -23.14
CA ALA A 110 -5.08 0.54 -24.58
C ALA A 110 -3.88 -0.37 -24.85
N PRO A 111 -3.74 -0.91 -26.08
CA PRO A 111 -2.48 -1.45 -26.55
C PRO A 111 -1.35 -0.42 -26.32
N GLY A 112 -0.30 -0.82 -25.60
CA GLY A 112 0.83 0.06 -25.26
C GLY A 112 0.62 0.99 -24.04
N GLU A 113 -0.57 1.04 -23.44
CA GLU A 113 -0.85 1.81 -22.22
C GLU A 113 -0.93 0.92 -20.97
N ARG A 114 -0.28 -0.25 -20.99
CA ARG A 114 -0.21 -1.14 -19.83
C ARG A 114 0.87 -0.68 -18.86
N TRP A 115 0.73 -1.05 -17.60
CA TRP A 115 1.75 -0.80 -16.60
C TRP A 115 3.05 -1.57 -16.92
N GLU A 116 4.15 -0.84 -17.10
CA GLU A 116 5.47 -1.41 -17.33
C GLU A 116 6.22 -1.57 -15.99
N ALA A 117 6.00 -2.70 -15.31
CA ALA A 117 6.58 -2.95 -13.98
C ALA A 117 8.11 -2.86 -13.96
N ALA A 118 8.79 -3.44 -14.95
CA ALA A 118 10.26 -3.42 -15.03
C ALA A 118 10.83 -2.00 -15.17
N ARG A 119 10.18 -1.16 -15.98
CA ARG A 119 10.60 0.24 -16.18
C ARG A 119 10.32 1.08 -14.94
N ALA A 120 9.16 0.87 -14.29
CA ALA A 120 8.85 1.52 -13.02
C ALA A 120 9.84 1.11 -11.91
N GLN A 121 10.23 -0.16 -11.86
CA GLN A 121 11.23 -0.68 -10.93
C GLN A 121 12.58 0.01 -11.10
N GLN A 122 13.11 0.07 -12.33
CA GLN A 122 14.38 0.72 -12.63
C GLN A 122 14.36 2.22 -12.30
N ALA A 123 13.28 2.91 -12.65
CA ALA A 123 13.12 4.32 -12.34
C ALA A 123 13.03 4.58 -10.83
N LEU A 124 12.38 3.68 -10.08
CA LEU A 124 12.28 3.76 -8.63
C LEU A 124 13.64 3.56 -7.96
N GLU A 125 14.41 2.55 -8.40
CA GLU A 125 15.76 2.29 -7.91
C GLU A 125 16.69 3.48 -8.16
N ALA A 126 16.68 4.02 -9.38
CA ALA A 126 17.47 5.19 -9.75
C ALA A 126 17.10 6.42 -8.89
N ALA A 127 15.80 6.70 -8.76
CA ALA A 127 15.29 7.83 -7.97
C ALA A 127 15.71 7.75 -6.49
N LEU A 128 15.64 6.56 -5.89
CA LEU A 128 16.10 6.36 -4.51
C LEU A 128 17.61 6.46 -4.36
N ALA A 129 18.36 5.87 -5.30
CA ALA A 129 19.81 5.92 -5.28
C ALA A 129 20.33 7.37 -5.38
N GLU A 130 19.74 8.16 -6.28
CA GLU A 130 20.06 9.60 -6.42
C GLU A 130 19.67 10.38 -5.16
N GLY A 131 18.45 10.19 -4.65
CA GLY A 131 17.94 10.94 -3.50
C GLY A 131 18.65 10.65 -2.18
N LEU A 132 19.28 9.48 -2.04
CA LEU A 132 19.90 9.03 -0.78
C LEU A 132 21.43 8.98 -0.80
N ARG A 133 22.05 9.28 -1.95
CA ARG A 133 23.50 9.20 -2.13
C ARG A 133 24.28 9.99 -1.08
N ASP A 134 23.89 11.25 -0.86
CA ASP A 134 24.56 12.17 0.06
C ASP A 134 23.74 12.44 1.35
N ALA A 135 22.69 11.65 1.58
CA ALA A 135 21.80 11.81 2.72
C ALA A 135 22.36 11.15 4.00
N CYS A 136 22.38 11.90 5.10
CA CYS A 136 22.69 11.39 6.43
C CYS A 136 21.43 11.37 7.31
N TYR A 137 21.33 10.38 8.20
CA TYR A 137 20.16 10.27 9.07
C TYR A 137 20.15 11.35 10.15
N SER A 138 19.04 12.07 10.25
CA SER A 138 18.73 12.94 11.38
C SER A 138 17.29 12.70 11.81
N GLY A 139 17.06 12.42 13.10
CA GLY A 139 15.71 12.14 13.62
C GLY A 139 14.73 13.31 13.44
N ALA A 140 15.23 14.55 13.47
CA ALA A 140 14.42 15.75 13.25
C ALA A 140 13.99 15.90 11.77
N GLU A 141 14.88 15.55 10.83
CA GLU A 141 14.67 15.77 9.40
C GLU A 141 14.10 14.55 8.68
N ALA A 142 14.12 13.37 9.30
CA ALA A 142 13.72 12.10 8.70
C ALA A 142 12.30 12.13 8.12
N GLY A 143 11.36 12.79 8.82
CA GLY A 143 9.98 12.94 8.33
C GLY A 143 9.88 13.78 7.06
N ARG A 144 10.62 14.91 7.01
CA ARG A 144 10.67 15.76 5.82
C ARG A 144 11.34 15.03 4.65
N LEU A 145 12.47 14.38 4.91
CA LEU A 145 13.20 13.61 3.90
C LEU A 145 12.34 12.49 3.31
N ALA A 146 11.59 11.74 4.14
CA ALA A 146 10.69 10.70 3.65
C ALA A 146 9.58 11.27 2.75
N GLN A 147 9.03 12.45 3.09
CA GLN A 147 8.04 13.14 2.27
C GLN A 147 8.63 13.64 0.94
N GLU A 148 9.81 14.23 0.97
CA GLU A 148 10.55 14.68 -0.22
C GLU A 148 10.85 13.51 -1.16
N LEU A 149 11.32 12.38 -0.63
CA LEU A 149 11.56 11.16 -1.40
C LEU A 149 10.27 10.61 -2.01
N CYS A 150 9.18 10.59 -1.25
CA CYS A 150 7.88 10.13 -1.75
C CYS A 150 7.39 11.01 -2.91
N GLU A 151 7.54 12.33 -2.80
CA GLU A 151 7.17 13.26 -3.85
C GLU A 151 8.08 13.12 -5.08
N LEU A 152 9.39 12.97 -4.89
CA LEU A 152 10.36 12.72 -5.96
C LEU A 152 10.00 11.45 -6.74
N VAL A 153 9.77 10.34 -6.04
CA VAL A 153 9.36 9.06 -6.63
C VAL A 153 8.05 9.22 -7.39
N ARG A 154 7.05 9.87 -6.78
CA ARG A 154 5.75 10.12 -7.39
C ARG A 154 5.89 10.91 -8.70
N MET A 155 6.72 11.94 -8.71
CA MET A 155 6.94 12.77 -9.90
C MET A 155 7.63 11.98 -11.02
N ARG A 156 8.72 11.26 -10.71
CA ARG A 156 9.44 10.44 -11.68
C ARG A 156 8.55 9.37 -12.31
N LEU A 157 7.78 8.65 -11.50
CA LEU A 157 6.92 7.58 -12.00
C LEU A 157 5.67 8.12 -12.70
N ARG A 158 5.19 9.31 -12.35
CA ARG A 158 4.06 9.94 -13.03
C ARG A 158 4.36 10.24 -14.50
N GLU A 159 5.59 10.59 -14.83
CA GLU A 159 6.02 10.83 -16.21
C GLU A 159 6.03 9.53 -17.05
N LEU A 160 6.35 8.41 -16.41
CA LEU A 160 6.39 7.09 -17.04
C LEU A 160 5.01 6.41 -17.06
N SER A 161 4.10 6.84 -16.19
CA SER A 161 2.78 6.21 -16.04
C SER A 161 1.83 6.57 -17.19
N PRO A 162 1.11 5.58 -17.76
CA PRO A 162 0.04 5.84 -18.71
C PRO A 162 -1.07 6.68 -18.07
N PRO A 163 -1.84 7.45 -18.87
CA PRO A 163 -2.68 8.52 -18.35
C PRO A 163 -3.89 8.06 -17.52
N ARG A 164 -4.25 6.77 -17.58
CA ARG A 164 -5.34 6.15 -16.80
C ARG A 164 -4.88 5.46 -15.51
N TYR A 165 -3.63 5.64 -15.10
CA TYR A 165 -3.14 5.07 -13.85
C TYR A 165 -3.12 6.07 -12.71
N LYS A 166 -3.55 5.63 -11.53
CA LYS A 166 -3.29 6.31 -10.26
C LYS A 166 -2.10 5.65 -9.59
N LEU A 167 -1.22 6.49 -9.05
CA LEU A 167 -0.05 6.03 -8.32
C LEU A 167 -0.28 6.19 -6.82
N VAL A 168 -0.02 5.14 -6.06
CA VAL A 168 0.07 5.18 -4.60
C VAL A 168 1.51 4.88 -4.23
N CYS A 169 2.21 5.88 -3.69
CA CYS A 169 3.61 5.77 -3.28
C CYS A 169 3.70 5.71 -1.75
N SER A 170 4.49 4.78 -1.24
CA SER A 170 4.80 4.65 0.18
C SER A 170 6.32 4.54 0.34
N VAL A 171 6.89 5.33 1.26
CA VAL A 171 8.32 5.30 1.57
C VAL A 171 8.48 5.09 3.07
N VAL A 172 9.27 4.08 3.43
CA VAL A 172 9.70 3.80 4.80
C VAL A 172 11.17 4.16 4.90
N LEU A 173 11.51 5.07 5.81
CA LEU A 173 12.88 5.52 6.05
C LEU A 173 13.24 5.31 7.52
N GLY A 174 14.46 4.87 7.80
CA GLY A 174 14.93 4.67 9.16
C GLY A 174 16.45 4.68 9.29
N GLN A 175 16.94 4.89 10.51
CA GLN A 175 18.38 4.84 10.81
C GLN A 175 18.92 3.43 10.63
N ARG A 176 20.20 3.27 10.32
CA ARG A 176 20.89 1.97 10.27
C ARG A 176 21.82 1.83 11.47
N VAL A 177 21.44 1.02 12.45
CA VAL A 177 22.17 0.80 13.72
C VAL A 177 22.30 -0.71 14.02
N GLY A 178 22.31 -1.55 12.99
CA GLY A 178 22.44 -3.01 13.13
C GLY A 178 21.15 -3.75 13.47
N GLN A 179 20.00 -3.08 13.42
CA GLN A 179 18.70 -3.71 13.61
C GLN A 179 18.19 -4.40 12.32
N GLY A 180 17.39 -5.46 12.49
CA GLY A 180 16.67 -6.11 11.40
C GLY A 180 15.28 -5.51 11.21
N VAL A 181 14.96 -5.08 9.98
CA VAL A 181 13.64 -4.56 9.62
C VAL A 181 13.10 -5.32 8.41
N ARG A 182 11.83 -5.72 8.46
CA ARG A 182 11.13 -6.33 7.32
C ARG A 182 9.89 -5.52 6.98
N VAL A 183 9.86 -5.00 5.76
CA VAL A 183 8.70 -4.27 5.22
C VAL A 183 7.93 -5.20 4.29
N VAL A 184 6.62 -5.30 4.49
CA VAL A 184 5.73 -6.15 3.68
C VAL A 184 4.48 -5.36 3.33
N SER A 185 4.02 -5.50 2.09
CA SER A 185 2.74 -4.96 1.63
C SER A 185 1.85 -6.11 1.12
N ARG A 186 0.54 -6.04 1.40
CA ARG A 186 -0.48 -6.94 0.87
C ARG A 186 -1.58 -6.10 0.25
N ALA A 187 -2.02 -6.46 -0.95
CA ALA A 187 -3.04 -5.72 -1.68
C ALA A 187 -3.99 -6.68 -2.40
N LEU A 188 -5.23 -6.23 -2.60
CA LEU A 188 -6.19 -6.83 -3.52
C LEU A 188 -6.31 -5.91 -4.73
N TRP A 189 -6.08 -6.46 -5.91
CA TRP A 189 -5.93 -5.71 -7.15
C TRP A 189 -6.00 -6.65 -8.36
N ASP A 190 -6.11 -6.10 -9.57
CA ASP A 190 -6.17 -6.88 -10.79
C ASP A 190 -4.76 -7.17 -11.33
N ALA A 191 -4.36 -8.44 -11.37
CA ALA A 191 -3.03 -8.85 -11.83
C ALA A 191 -2.74 -8.56 -13.31
N ALA A 192 -3.77 -8.35 -14.13
CA ALA A 192 -3.63 -8.07 -15.57
C ALA A 192 -3.55 -6.57 -15.89
N ARG A 193 -4.07 -5.72 -15.00
CA ARG A 193 -4.22 -4.28 -15.24
C ARG A 193 -3.40 -3.43 -14.26
N ASP A 194 -3.27 -3.85 -13.01
CA ASP A 194 -2.53 -3.12 -11.99
C ASP A 194 -1.07 -3.60 -11.90
N GLY A 195 -0.21 -2.83 -11.25
CA GLY A 195 1.19 -3.24 -11.10
C GLY A 195 1.97 -2.56 -9.97
N LEU A 196 3.03 -3.23 -9.52
CA LEU A 196 3.78 -2.94 -8.31
C LEU A 196 5.25 -2.79 -8.67
N ALA A 197 5.89 -1.79 -8.07
CA ALA A 197 7.33 -1.64 -8.04
C ALA A 197 7.78 -1.41 -6.59
N SER A 198 8.88 -2.01 -6.18
CA SER A 198 9.41 -1.85 -4.83
C SER A 198 10.92 -1.89 -4.83
N ALA A 199 11.56 -0.89 -4.25
CA ALA A 199 13.01 -0.79 -4.20
C ALA A 199 13.48 -0.52 -2.77
N ALA A 200 14.65 -1.06 -2.43
CA ALA A 200 15.30 -0.85 -1.15
C ALA A 200 16.73 -0.36 -1.37
N VAL A 201 17.10 0.71 -0.68
CA VAL A 201 18.44 1.30 -0.73
C VAL A 201 18.95 1.46 0.70
N THR A 202 20.24 1.20 0.89
CA THR A 202 20.90 1.37 2.19
C THR A 202 22.17 2.17 2.01
N ASN A 203 22.41 3.09 2.94
CA ASN A 203 23.67 3.82 3.07
C ASN A 203 24.34 3.44 4.41
N ALA A 204 25.42 4.11 4.79
CA ALA A 204 26.10 3.94 6.06
C ALA A 204 25.21 4.31 7.26
N SER A 205 24.41 5.38 7.17
CA SER A 205 23.62 5.90 8.31
C SER A 205 22.15 5.50 8.32
N LEU A 206 21.55 5.15 7.17
CA LEU A 206 20.10 4.92 7.02
C LEU A 206 19.76 3.83 6.01
N PHE A 207 18.52 3.38 6.05
CA PHE A 207 17.86 2.58 5.02
C PHE A 207 16.58 3.27 4.55
N ALA A 208 16.19 3.00 3.31
CA ALA A 208 14.88 3.36 2.80
C ALA A 208 14.30 2.24 1.94
N VAL A 209 12.99 2.04 2.05
CA VAL A 209 12.21 1.12 1.23
C VAL A 209 11.06 1.90 0.63
N ALA A 210 10.98 1.97 -0.70
CA ALA A 210 9.86 2.55 -1.39
C ALA A 210 9.02 1.46 -2.06
N THR A 211 7.70 1.62 -2.02
CA THR A 211 6.72 0.74 -2.65
C THR A 211 5.74 1.61 -3.41
N VAL A 212 5.49 1.27 -4.68
CA VAL A 212 4.59 2.01 -5.56
C VAL A 212 3.60 1.07 -6.22
N HIS A 213 2.31 1.39 -6.05
CA HIS A 213 1.21 0.71 -6.71
C HIS A 213 0.69 1.60 -7.84
N GLY A 214 0.71 1.09 -9.07
CA GLY A 214 0.03 1.63 -10.23
C GLY A 214 -1.32 0.95 -10.41
N LEU A 215 -2.41 1.70 -10.21
CA LEU A 215 -3.78 1.19 -10.27
C LEU A 215 -4.50 1.76 -11.50
N TYR A 216 -5.07 0.88 -12.33
CA TYR A 216 -5.81 1.28 -13.51
C TYR A 216 -7.17 1.89 -13.13
N CYS A 217 -7.53 2.98 -13.80
CA CYS A 217 -8.80 3.68 -13.61
C CYS A 217 -9.74 3.45 -14.80
N GLU A 218 -10.74 2.61 -14.56
CA GLU A 218 -11.88 2.37 -15.46
C GLU A 218 -12.73 3.64 -15.73
#